data_AF-A0A4R1XK71-F1
#
_entry.id   AF-A0A4R1XK71-F1
#
_cell.length_a   1.000
_cell.length_b   1.000
_cell.length_c   1.000
_cell.angle_alpha   90.00
_cell.angle_beta   90.00
_cell.angle_gamma   90.00
#
_symmetry.space_group_name_H-M   'P 1'
#
loop_
_entity.id
_entity.type
_entity.pdbx_description
1 polymer ?
#
loop_
_entity_poly.entity_id
_entity_poly.type
_entity_poly.pdbx_seq_one_letter_code
_entity_poly.pdbx_strand_id
1 'polypeptide(L)'
;MELPLTSIETWKVLGFDWVKLIGVLDGRSCLICACLDGTVVKVAEANRLAKTHNDCRCCLVGCDEDGDIPGLRPFVMHHKPVKNIPKDQRDGRIGQVDANTMFVNWFDKCHPEFQLEYLDEFRFNLYKNHGYKLTDFVDMENLRILENHEIKKAP
;
A
#
# COMPACT_ATOMS: atom_id res chain seq x y z
N MET A 1 -29.46 -16.00 9.93
CA MET A 1 -28.37 -15.02 10.06
C MET A 1 -27.46 -15.27 8.87
N GLU A 2 -27.66 -14.53 7.78
CA GLU A 2 -26.77 -14.61 6.62
C GLU A 2 -25.38 -14.14 7.07
N LEU A 3 -24.35 -14.92 6.72
CA LEU A 3 -22.97 -14.53 6.99
C LEU A 3 -22.72 -13.18 6.29
N PRO A 4 -21.94 -12.26 6.89
CA PRO A 4 -21.64 -10.99 6.24
C PRO A 4 -20.96 -11.28 4.91
N LEU A 5 -21.45 -10.65 3.84
CA LEU A 5 -20.83 -10.70 2.52
C LEU A 5 -19.34 -10.40 2.66
N THR A 6 -18.50 -11.20 2.04
CA THR A 6 -17.09 -10.84 1.87
C THR A 6 -17.00 -9.50 1.12
N SER A 7 -15.88 -8.80 1.26
CA SER A 7 -15.66 -7.55 0.50
C SER A 7 -15.85 -7.76 -1.01
N ILE A 8 -15.47 -8.93 -1.52
CA ILE A 8 -15.58 -9.31 -2.94
C ILE A 8 -17.04 -9.55 -3.35
N GLU A 9 -17.81 -10.30 -2.54
CA GLU A 9 -19.23 -10.54 -2.83
C GLU A 9 -20.03 -9.23 -2.81
N THR A 10 -19.65 -8.29 -1.93
CA THR A 10 -20.25 -6.95 -1.89
C THR A 10 -20.09 -6.25 -3.24
N TRP A 11 -18.88 -6.20 -3.79
CA TRP A 11 -18.63 -5.57 -5.10
C TRP A 11 -19.34 -6.26 -6.25
N LYS A 12 -19.42 -7.60 -6.21
CA LYS A 12 -20.19 -8.38 -7.19
C LYS A 12 -21.68 -8.06 -7.16
N VAL A 13 -22.28 -7.96 -5.97
CA VAL A 13 -23.72 -7.62 -5.80
C VAL A 13 -24.01 -6.18 -6.24
N LEU A 14 -23.05 -5.26 -6.03
CA LEU A 14 -23.16 -3.87 -6.48
C LEU A 14 -22.95 -3.69 -8.01
N GLY A 15 -22.62 -4.76 -8.73
CA GLY A 15 -22.50 -4.75 -10.20
C GLY A 15 -21.15 -4.25 -10.73
N PHE A 16 -20.10 -4.29 -9.92
CA PHE A 16 -18.74 -3.97 -10.37
C PHE A 16 -18.07 -5.19 -11.01
N ASP A 17 -17.39 -4.96 -12.14
CA ASP A 17 -16.53 -5.96 -12.80
C ASP A 17 -15.09 -5.90 -12.30
N TRP A 18 -14.64 -4.72 -11.86
CA TRP A 18 -13.28 -4.43 -11.45
C TRP A 18 -13.23 -3.88 -10.02
N VAL A 19 -12.14 -4.20 -9.33
CA VAL A 19 -11.81 -3.66 -8.02
C VAL A 19 -10.35 -3.26 -7.98
N LYS A 20 -10.08 -2.18 -7.24
CA LYS A 20 -8.73 -1.69 -6.95
C LYS A 20 -8.39 -1.94 -5.50
N LEU A 21 -7.18 -2.43 -5.26
CA LEU A 21 -6.64 -2.57 -3.92
C LEU A 21 -6.07 -1.22 -3.45
N ILE A 22 -6.57 -0.72 -2.32
CA ILE A 22 -6.20 0.56 -1.73
C ILE A 22 -5.62 0.30 -0.33
N GLY A 23 -4.33 0.54 -0.16
CA GLY A 23 -3.54 0.35 1.07
C GLY A 23 -3.22 1.64 1.80
N VAL A 24 -3.43 1.71 3.11
CA VAL A 24 -3.21 2.95 3.89
C VAL A 24 -1.82 3.57 3.65
N LEU A 25 -1.76 4.87 3.35
CA LEU A 25 -0.52 5.63 3.18
C LEU A 25 0.04 6.03 4.56
N ASP A 26 0.63 5.07 5.28
CA ASP A 26 1.27 5.33 6.57
C ASP A 26 2.56 4.51 6.78
N GLY A 27 3.33 4.88 7.81
CA GLY A 27 4.55 4.16 8.18
C GLY A 27 4.33 2.78 8.83
N ARG A 28 3.10 2.23 8.79
CA ARG A 28 2.75 0.93 9.39
C ARG A 28 2.26 -0.08 8.36
N SER A 29 1.93 0.34 7.15
CA SER A 29 1.70 -0.55 6.02
C SER A 29 2.96 -1.34 5.73
N CYS A 30 2.88 -2.67 5.72
CA CYS A 30 4.02 -3.50 5.37
C CYS A 30 4.38 -3.32 3.89
N LEU A 31 5.58 -3.78 3.51
CA LEU A 31 6.06 -3.67 2.12
C LEU A 31 5.13 -4.35 1.11
N ILE A 32 4.46 -5.45 1.48
CA ILE A 32 3.51 -6.14 0.60
C ILE A 32 2.29 -5.24 0.33
N CYS A 33 1.66 -4.67 1.38
CA CYS A 33 0.57 -3.69 1.21
C CYS A 33 1.01 -2.50 0.35
N ALA A 34 2.19 -1.95 0.64
CA ALA A 34 2.74 -0.81 -0.07
C ALA A 34 2.95 -1.10 -1.57
N CYS A 35 3.41 -2.30 -1.92
CA CYS A 35 3.65 -2.68 -3.32
C CYS A 35 2.35 -3.06 -4.06
N LEU A 36 1.33 -3.56 -3.36
CA LEU A 36 0.05 -3.92 -3.96
C LEU A 36 -0.93 -2.74 -4.10
N ASP A 37 -0.74 -1.64 -3.35
CA ASP A 37 -1.59 -0.45 -3.44
C ASP A 37 -1.64 0.09 -4.87
N GLY A 38 -2.86 0.24 -5.39
CA GLY A 38 -3.15 0.61 -6.77
C GLY A 38 -3.40 -0.55 -7.72
N THR A 39 -3.25 -1.81 -7.29
CA THR A 39 -3.49 -2.99 -8.16
C THR A 39 -4.97 -3.10 -8.52
N VAL A 40 -5.26 -3.11 -9.82
CA VAL A 40 -6.61 -3.28 -10.38
C VAL A 40 -6.76 -4.72 -10.87
N VAL A 41 -7.84 -5.39 -10.47
CA VAL A 41 -8.15 -6.76 -10.89
C VAL A 41 -9.65 -6.92 -11.09
N LYS A 42 -10.02 -7.94 -11.87
CA LYS A 42 -11.43 -8.35 -11.95
C LYS A 42 -11.90 -8.87 -10.59
N VAL A 43 -13.16 -8.61 -10.25
CA VAL A 43 -13.77 -9.08 -8.99
C VAL A 43 -13.61 -10.59 -8.80
N ALA A 44 -13.70 -11.37 -9.89
CA ALA A 44 -13.53 -12.83 -9.86
C ALA A 44 -12.12 -13.28 -9.40
N GLU A 45 -11.10 -12.45 -9.65
CA GLU A 45 -9.69 -12.74 -9.35
C GLU A 45 -9.23 -12.12 -8.02
N ALA A 46 -10.02 -11.22 -7.45
CA ALA A 46 -9.68 -10.46 -6.24
C ALA A 46 -9.48 -11.32 -4.99
N ASN A 47 -9.97 -12.57 -4.99
CA ASN A 47 -9.78 -13.52 -3.87
C ASN A 47 -8.31 -13.72 -3.50
N ARG A 48 -7.40 -13.67 -4.48
CA ARG A 48 -5.96 -13.79 -4.24
C ARG A 48 -5.37 -12.62 -3.44
N LEU A 49 -6.01 -11.45 -3.51
CA LEU A 49 -5.58 -10.21 -2.85
C LEU A 49 -6.27 -9.98 -1.50
N ALA A 50 -7.30 -10.74 -1.17
CA ALA A 50 -8.07 -10.55 0.06
C ALA A 50 -7.49 -11.30 1.28
N LYS A 51 -6.56 -12.23 1.08
CA LYS A 51 -5.96 -13.08 2.13
C LYS A 51 -4.43 -13.01 2.19
N THR A 52 -3.87 -11.95 1.63
CA THR A 52 -2.45 -11.87 1.23
C THR A 52 -1.47 -12.01 2.38
N HIS A 53 -1.78 -11.44 3.55
CA HIS A 53 -0.96 -11.57 4.76
C HIS A 53 -1.73 -11.10 5.99
N ASN A 54 -1.22 -11.44 7.19
CA ASN A 54 -1.77 -11.00 8.46
C ASN A 54 -1.74 -9.46 8.58
N ASP A 55 -2.70 -8.90 9.31
CA ASP A 55 -2.81 -7.45 9.57
C ASP A 55 -2.79 -6.57 8.31
N CYS A 56 -3.39 -7.06 7.22
CA CYS A 56 -3.52 -6.32 5.97
C CYS A 56 -4.15 -4.94 6.19
N ARG A 57 -3.46 -3.89 5.73
CA ARG A 57 -3.93 -2.49 5.78
C ARG A 57 -4.51 -2.04 4.44
N CYS A 58 -4.89 -2.99 3.59
CA CYS A 58 -5.56 -2.72 2.33
C CYS A 58 -7.04 -3.06 2.38
N CYS A 59 -7.82 -2.37 1.56
CA CYS A 59 -9.20 -2.72 1.24
C CYS A 59 -9.38 -2.79 -0.27
N LEU A 60 -10.41 -3.52 -0.71
CA LEU A 60 -10.84 -3.52 -2.11
C LEU A 60 -11.93 -2.45 -2.29
N VAL A 61 -11.81 -1.67 -3.36
CA VAL A 61 -12.78 -0.65 -3.75
C VAL A 61 -13.25 -0.94 -5.17
N GLY A 62 -14.56 -0.93 -5.42
CA GLY A 62 -15.12 -1.06 -6.77
C GLY A 62 -14.70 0.11 -7.66
N CYS A 63 -14.28 -0.19 -8.89
CA CYS A 63 -13.82 0.79 -9.86
C CYS A 63 -14.17 0.35 -11.29
N ASP A 64 -13.85 1.19 -12.26
CA ASP A 64 -13.83 0.82 -13.68
C ASP A 64 -12.55 0.04 -14.04
N GLU A 65 -12.40 -0.30 -15.32
CA GLU A 65 -11.24 -1.01 -15.85
C GLU A 65 -9.94 -0.20 -15.71
N ASP A 66 -10.03 1.13 -15.82
CA ASP A 66 -8.90 2.05 -15.64
C ASP A 66 -8.49 2.17 -14.15
N GLY A 67 -9.41 1.84 -13.24
CA GLY A 67 -9.17 1.81 -11.81
C GLY A 67 -9.18 3.20 -11.17
N ASP A 68 -9.76 4.20 -11.82
CA ASP A 68 -9.76 5.55 -11.28
C ASP A 68 -10.83 5.72 -10.21
N ILE A 69 -10.42 6.26 -9.06
CA ILE A 69 -11.29 6.52 -7.91
C ILE A 69 -11.36 8.02 -7.70
N PRO A 70 -12.55 8.63 -7.62
CA PRO A 70 -12.68 10.07 -7.37
C PRO A 70 -12.32 10.41 -5.92
N GLY A 71 -11.73 11.60 -5.74
CA GLY A 71 -11.55 12.23 -4.44
C GLY A 71 -10.13 12.17 -3.89
N LEU A 72 -10.03 12.31 -2.57
CA LEU A 72 -8.76 12.37 -1.85
C LEU A 72 -8.67 11.25 -0.82
N ARG A 73 -7.45 10.78 -0.56
CA ARG A 73 -7.15 9.81 0.48
C ARG A 73 -6.17 10.38 1.51
N PRO A 74 -6.31 10.03 2.80
CA PRO A 74 -5.42 10.52 3.83
C PRO A 74 -4.06 9.84 3.78
N PHE A 75 -3.03 10.55 4.24
CA PHE A 75 -1.71 9.98 4.52
C PHE A 75 -1.20 10.38 5.91
N VAL A 76 -0.30 9.56 6.46
CA VAL A 76 0.40 9.77 7.73
C VAL A 76 1.87 9.38 7.53
N MET A 77 2.71 10.35 7.20
CA MET A 77 4.17 10.21 7.05
C MET A 77 4.86 10.21 8.43
N HIS A 78 4.45 9.27 9.29
CA HIS A 78 5.02 9.07 10.62
C HIS A 78 4.74 7.64 11.11
N HIS A 79 5.70 7.03 11.81
CA HIS A 79 5.52 5.72 12.45
C HIS A 79 4.52 5.70 13.63
N LYS A 80 4.33 6.84 14.32
CA LYS A 80 3.48 6.92 15.52
C LYS A 80 2.00 6.97 15.13
N PRO A 81 1.10 6.40 15.93
CA PRO A 81 -0.33 6.66 15.79
C PRO A 81 -0.62 8.17 15.85
N VAL A 82 -1.52 8.67 15.01
CA VAL A 82 -1.87 10.11 14.92
C VAL A 82 -2.19 10.73 16.29
N LYS A 83 -2.87 9.99 17.18
CA LYS A 83 -3.17 10.43 18.55
C LYS A 83 -1.93 10.77 19.39
N ASN A 84 -0.78 10.20 19.06
CA ASN A 84 0.50 10.38 19.74
C ASN A 84 1.43 11.37 19.02
N ILE A 85 0.98 12.01 17.92
CA ILE A 85 1.73 13.04 17.21
C ILE A 85 1.25 14.41 17.70
N PRO A 86 2.12 15.23 18.32
CA PRO A 86 1.79 16.60 18.72
C PRO A 86 1.21 17.41 17.57
N LYS A 87 0.18 18.22 17.82
CA LYS A 87 -0.60 18.90 16.75
C LYS A 87 0.26 19.85 15.91
N ASP A 88 1.19 20.53 16.56
CA ASP A 88 2.22 21.41 16.00
C ASP A 88 3.24 20.69 15.11
N GLN A 89 3.35 19.36 15.22
CA GLN A 89 4.26 18.53 14.43
C GLN A 89 3.55 17.79 13.28
N ARG A 90 2.27 18.09 13.00
CA ARG A 90 1.48 17.38 11.97
C ARG A 90 1.63 17.98 10.59
N ASP A 91 2.00 19.25 10.50
CA ASP A 91 2.13 19.93 9.22
C ASP A 91 3.16 19.23 8.32
N GLY A 92 2.82 19.05 7.04
CA GLY A 92 3.60 18.26 6.09
C GLY A 92 3.68 16.74 6.36
N ARG A 93 3.31 16.26 7.55
CA ARG A 93 3.36 14.83 7.93
C ARG A 93 1.99 14.14 7.86
N ILE A 94 0.90 14.89 8.01
CA ILE A 94 -0.46 14.36 7.93
C ILE A 94 -1.25 15.24 6.97
N GLY A 95 -1.94 14.62 6.03
CA GLY A 95 -2.71 15.36 5.04
C GLY A 95 -3.51 14.44 4.15
N GLN A 96 -3.81 14.93 2.96
CA GLN A 96 -4.54 14.22 1.93
C GLN A 96 -3.82 14.37 0.58
N VAL A 97 -3.92 13.34 -0.24
CA VAL A 97 -3.43 13.30 -1.63
C VAL A 97 -4.53 12.76 -2.53
N ASP A 98 -4.35 12.86 -3.85
CA ASP A 98 -5.24 12.25 -4.83
C ASP A 98 -5.48 10.75 -4.50
N ALA A 99 -6.73 10.29 -4.61
CA ALA A 99 -7.11 8.91 -4.28
C ALA A 99 -6.36 7.86 -5.11
N ASN A 100 -5.87 8.22 -6.30
CA ASN A 100 -5.12 7.35 -7.20
C ASN A 100 -3.60 7.44 -6.99
N THR A 101 -3.13 8.24 -6.01
CA THR A 101 -1.74 8.22 -5.58
C THR A 101 -1.42 6.84 -5.00
N MET A 102 -0.56 6.10 -5.70
CA MET A 102 -0.02 4.81 -5.23
C MET A 102 0.99 5.02 -4.09
N PHE A 103 1.05 4.08 -3.16
CA PHE A 103 1.99 4.11 -2.04
C PHE A 103 3.42 4.27 -2.52
N VAL A 104 3.84 3.55 -3.56
CA VAL A 104 5.20 3.68 -4.13
C VAL A 104 5.50 5.13 -4.57
N ASN A 105 4.55 5.79 -5.23
CA ASN A 105 4.70 7.17 -5.71
C ASN A 105 4.64 8.20 -4.57
N TRP A 106 3.83 7.94 -3.55
CA TRP A 106 3.77 8.75 -2.35
C TRP A 106 5.07 8.61 -1.53
N PHE A 107 5.54 7.39 -1.36
CA PHE A 107 6.74 7.05 -0.61
C PHE A 107 7.99 7.70 -1.21
N ASP A 108 8.10 7.75 -2.54
CA ASP A 108 9.20 8.43 -3.24
C ASP A 108 9.34 9.91 -2.85
N LYS A 109 8.21 10.57 -2.53
CA LYS A 109 8.13 11.98 -2.13
C LYS A 109 8.29 12.20 -0.64
N CYS A 110 8.29 11.14 0.18
CA CYS A 110 8.49 11.24 1.62
C CYS A 110 9.90 11.72 1.98
N HIS A 111 10.03 12.34 3.15
CA HIS A 111 11.33 12.77 3.66
C HIS A 111 12.29 11.57 3.87
N PRO A 112 13.60 11.73 3.64
CA PRO A 112 14.58 10.66 3.81
C PRO A 112 14.56 9.99 5.17
N GLU A 113 14.27 10.74 6.24
CA GLU A 113 14.15 10.23 7.61
C GLU A 113 13.02 9.21 7.73
N PHE A 114 11.85 9.48 7.13
CA PHE A 114 10.72 8.57 7.12
C PHE A 114 11.03 7.33 6.27
N GLN A 115 11.68 7.53 5.12
CA GLN A 115 12.06 6.43 4.24
C GLN A 115 13.09 5.49 4.90
N LEU A 116 14.06 6.05 5.63
CA LEU A 116 15.04 5.28 6.40
C LEU A 116 14.38 4.49 7.52
N GLU A 117 13.49 5.13 8.30
CA GLU A 117 12.74 4.46 9.36
C GLU A 117 11.83 3.35 8.82
N TYR A 118 11.26 3.52 7.64
CA TYR A 118 10.37 2.54 7.02
C TYR A 118 11.11 1.33 6.41
N LEU A 119 12.31 1.55 5.84
CA LEU A 119 13.06 0.52 5.11
C LEU A 119 14.15 -0.17 5.93
N ASP A 120 14.54 0.41 7.06
CA ASP A 120 15.81 0.16 7.74
C ASP A 120 17.03 0.53 6.88
N GLU A 121 18.21 0.59 7.51
CA GLU A 121 19.46 1.07 6.91
C GLU A 121 19.83 0.33 5.61
N PHE A 122 19.75 -1.01 5.62
CA PHE A 122 20.15 -1.84 4.49
C PHE A 122 19.29 -1.57 3.24
N ARG A 123 17.96 -1.67 3.34
CA ARG A 123 17.07 -1.47 2.18
C ARG A 123 17.02 0.00 1.79
N PHE A 124 17.13 0.93 2.75
CA PHE A 124 17.20 2.35 2.45
C PHE A 124 18.43 2.69 1.59
N ASN A 125 19.60 2.12 1.90
CA ASN A 125 20.80 2.32 1.07
C ASN A 125 20.60 1.77 -0.35
N LEU A 126 20.02 0.57 -0.50
CA LEU A 126 19.70 0.01 -1.82
C LEU A 126 18.75 0.90 -2.61
N TYR A 127 17.67 1.36 -1.96
CA TYR A 127 16.66 2.22 -2.56
C TYR A 127 17.22 3.57 -2.99
N LYS A 128 17.99 4.25 -2.13
CA LYS A 128 18.52 5.60 -2.42
C LYS A 128 19.73 5.62 -3.32
N ASN A 129 20.68 4.72 -3.11
CA ASN A 129 22.01 4.82 -3.72
C ASN A 129 22.24 3.82 -4.85
N HIS A 130 21.41 2.78 -4.97
CA HIS A 130 21.59 1.70 -5.95
C HIS A 130 20.41 1.54 -6.92
N GLY A 131 19.42 2.43 -6.83
CA GLY A 131 18.26 2.48 -7.74
C GLY A 131 17.31 1.30 -7.62
N TYR A 132 17.23 0.69 -6.42
CA TYR A 132 16.18 -0.27 -6.10
C TYR A 132 14.85 0.44 -5.88
N LYS A 133 13.75 -0.27 -6.11
CA LYS A 133 12.37 0.15 -5.84
C LYS A 133 11.80 -0.64 -4.67
N LEU A 134 10.69 -0.17 -4.08
CA LEU A 134 10.00 -0.92 -3.03
C LEU A 134 9.63 -2.35 -3.46
N THR A 135 9.24 -2.51 -4.74
CA THR A 135 8.89 -3.79 -5.33
C THR A 135 10.05 -4.78 -5.38
N ASP A 136 11.30 -4.30 -5.35
CA ASP A 136 12.49 -5.17 -5.36
C ASP A 136 12.75 -5.82 -3.99
N PHE A 137 12.00 -5.42 -2.95
CA PHE A 137 12.10 -5.96 -1.59
C PHE A 137 10.98 -6.97 -1.28
N VAL A 138 10.12 -7.26 -2.25
CA VAL A 138 8.95 -8.12 -2.09
C VAL A 138 8.92 -9.15 -3.21
N ASP A 139 8.74 -10.42 -2.84
CA ASP A 139 8.33 -11.45 -3.79
C ASP A 139 6.84 -11.28 -4.06
N MET A 140 6.50 -10.66 -5.19
CA MET A 140 5.11 -10.35 -5.55
C MET A 140 4.31 -11.58 -6.00
N GLU A 141 4.98 -12.71 -6.28
CA GLU A 141 4.32 -13.96 -6.66
C GLU A 141 3.87 -14.72 -5.40
N ASN A 142 4.78 -14.87 -4.43
CA ASN A 142 4.50 -15.56 -3.17
C ASN A 142 4.03 -14.61 -2.06
N LEU A 143 3.98 -13.31 -2.33
CA LEU A 143 3.47 -12.25 -1.47
C LEU A 143 4.15 -12.24 -0.09
N ARG A 144 5.48 -12.27 -0.12
CA ARG A 144 6.34 -12.22 1.08
C ARG A 144 7.42 -11.17 0.94
N ILE A 145 7.85 -10.63 2.08
CA ILE A 145 8.99 -9.71 2.13
C ILE A 145 10.27 -10.53 1.99
N LEU A 146 11.18 -10.09 1.13
CA LEU A 146 12.48 -10.74 0.94
C LEU A 146 13.42 -10.43 2.11
N GLU A 147 14.15 -11.45 2.55
CA GLU A 147 15.27 -11.25 3.45
C GLU A 147 16.44 -10.56 2.73
N ASN A 148 17.32 -9.90 3.50
CA ASN A 148 18.40 -9.09 2.92
C ASN A 148 19.31 -9.86 1.96
N HIS A 149 19.52 -11.16 2.21
CA HIS A 149 20.36 -12.02 1.37
C HIS A 149 19.65 -12.51 0.09
N GLU A 150 18.32 -12.41 0.03
CA GLU A 150 17.50 -12.79 -1.11
C GLU A 150 17.32 -11.64 -2.11
N ILE A 151 17.50 -10.39 -1.66
CA ILE A 151 17.31 -9.19 -2.46
C ILE A 151 18.34 -9.16 -3.59
N LYS A 152 17.85 -9.32 -4.82
CA LYS A 152 18.61 -9.20 -6.07
C LYS A 152 17.96 -8.11 -6.90
N LYS A 153 18.78 -7.29 -7.56
CA LYS A 153 18.23 -6.27 -8.47
C LYS A 153 17.52 -6.99 -9.62
N ALA A 154 16.22 -6.72 -9.80
CA ALA A 154 15.51 -7.20 -10.97
C ALA A 154 16.20 -6.62 -12.23
N PRO A 155 16.36 -7.42 -13.30
CA PRO A 155 17.00 -6.99 -14.54
C PRO A 155 16.26 -5.82 -15.21
#